data_AF-A0A2N3FLH8-F1
#
_entry.id   AF-A0A2N3FLH8-F1
#
_cell.length_a   1.000
_cell.length_b   1.000
_cell.length_c   1.000
_cell.angle_alpha   90.00
_cell.angle_beta   90.00
_cell.angle_gamma   90.00
#
_symmetry.space_group_name_H-M   'P 1'
#
loop_
_entity.id
_entity.type
_entity.pdbx_description
1 polymer ?
#
loop_
_entity_poly.entity_id
_entity_poly.type
_entity_poly.pdbx_seq_one_letter_code
_entity_poly.pdbx_strand_id
1 'polypeptide(L)' 'MKVSNILAERIEEVLRPIVGTVLAAVSVDLETKRIGKDSESVTRVDLPVIADNLSQQLKLVVGPDLASAAAQRVRELA' A
#
# COMPACT_ATOMS: atom_id res chain seq x y z
N MET A 1 15.92 -15.95 -3.93
CA MET A 1 15.49 -14.82 -4.78
C MET A 1 14.06 -14.54 -4.39
N LYS A 2 13.76 -13.40 -3.76
CA LYS A 2 12.36 -13.04 -3.45
C LYS A 2 11.60 -12.89 -4.76
N VAL A 3 10.45 -13.54 -4.91
CA VAL A 3 9.63 -13.41 -6.11
C VAL A 3 8.83 -12.13 -5.94
N SER A 4 9.21 -11.09 -6.69
CA SER A 4 8.54 -9.79 -6.55
C SER A 4 7.09 -9.87 -7.06
N ASN A 5 6.14 -9.51 -6.20
CA ASN A 5 4.73 -9.47 -6.56
C ASN A 5 4.39 -8.11 -7.16
N ILE A 6 3.86 -8.15 -8.39
CA ILE A 6 3.57 -6.92 -9.15
C ILE A 6 2.56 -6.00 -8.44
N LEU A 7 1.61 -6.52 -7.66
CA LEU A 7 0.68 -5.68 -6.91
C LEU A 7 1.39 -4.94 -5.78
N ALA A 8 2.28 -5.62 -5.05
CA ALA A 8 3.09 -4.99 -4.01
C ALA A 8 3.96 -3.87 -4.59
N GLU A 9 4.64 -4.13 -5.71
CA GLU A 9 5.43 -3.12 -6.42
C GLU A 9 4.59 -1.92 -6.86
N ARG A 10 3.40 -2.15 -7.40
CA ARG A 10 2.50 -1.09 -7.85
C ARG A 10 1.98 -0.24 -6.70
N ILE A 11 1.68 -0.85 -5.55
CA ILE A 11 1.32 -0.10 -4.34
C ILE A 11 2.50 0.78 -3.91
N GLU A 12 3.73 0.24 -3.88
CA GLU A 12 4.91 1.05 -3.56
C GLU A 12 5.09 2.22 -4.54
N GLU A 13 4.90 2.01 -5.84
CA GLU A 13 4.98 3.07 -6.86
C GLU A 13 3.96 4.19 -6.61
N VAL A 14 2.74 3.85 -6.19
CA VAL A 14 1.70 4.83 -5.81
C VAL A 14 2.14 5.65 -4.59
N LEU A 15 2.75 5.00 -3.60
CA LEU A 15 3.12 5.63 -2.33
C LEU A 15 4.43 6.41 -2.40
N ARG A 16 5.38 6.00 -3.26
CA ARG A 16 6.72 6.58 -3.36
C ARG A 16 6.74 8.12 -3.52
N PRO A 17 5.94 8.76 -4.39
CA PRO A 17 5.94 10.23 -4.50
C PRO A 17 5.30 10.94 -3.30
N ILE A 18 4.62 10.20 -2.41
CA ILE A 18 3.86 10.75 -1.28
C ILE A 18 4.67 10.68 0.01
N VAL A 19 5.32 9.53 0.27
CA VAL A 19 6.06 9.27 1.53
C VAL A 19 7.54 8.94 1.33
N GLY A 20 8.01 8.89 0.09
CA GLY A 20 9.37 8.46 -0.24
C GLY A 20 9.53 6.94 -0.24
N THR A 21 10.64 6.48 -0.82
CA THR A 21 10.89 5.05 -1.10
C THR A 21 10.87 4.16 0.14
N VAL A 22 11.50 4.61 1.23
CA VAL A 22 11.62 3.78 2.46
C VAL A 22 10.26 3.58 3.11
N LEU A 23 9.48 4.64 3.30
CA LEU A 23 8.16 4.52 3.90
C LEU A 23 7.16 3.79 3.00
N ALA A 24 7.28 3.92 1.67
CA ALA A 24 6.45 3.16 0.74
C ALA A 24 6.65 1.64 0.93
N ALA A 25 7.89 1.16 0.91
CA ALA A 25 8.21 -0.26 1.09
C ALA A 25 7.77 -0.78 2.47
N VAL A 26 8.03 0.00 3.54
CA VAL A 26 7.62 -0.37 4.91
C VAL A 26 6.09 -0.40 5.04
N SER A 27 5.36 0.52 4.38
CA SER A 27 3.90 0.54 4.43
C SER A 27 3.32 -0.70 3.76
N VAL A 28 3.84 -1.10 2.60
CA VAL A 28 3.39 -2.34 1.92
C VAL A 28 3.68 -3.58 2.77
N ASP A 29 4.89 -3.72 3.30
CA ASP A 29 5.25 -4.84 4.19
C ASP A 29 4.36 -4.88 5.44
N LEU A 30 4.09 -3.74 6.06
CA LEU A 30 3.27 -3.66 7.27
C LEU A 30 1.80 -3.98 7.01
N GLU A 31 1.22 -3.47 5.91
CA GLU A 31 -0.19 -3.69 5.61
C GLU A 31 -0.48 -5.11 5.12
N THR A 32 0.46 -5.72 4.39
CA THR A 32 0.34 -7.13 4.00
C THR A 32 0.40 -8.05 5.21
N LYS A 33 1.31 -7.78 6.17
CA LYS A 33 1.35 -8.48 7.45
C LYS A 33 0.10 -8.29 8.28
N ARG A 34 -0.49 -7.08 8.28
CA ARG A 34 -1.72 -6.77 9.03
C ARG A 34 -2.92 -7.63 8.58
N ILE A 35 -2.96 -8.02 7.30
CA ILE A 35 -3.98 -8.94 6.76
C ILE A 35 -3.56 -10.41 6.81
N GLY A 36 -2.47 -10.75 7.51
CA GLY A 36 -1.96 -12.10 7.65
C GLY A 36 -1.26 -12.66 6.39
N LYS A 37 -0.78 -11.77 5.52
CA LYS A 37 -0.10 -12.12 4.27
C LYS A 37 1.35 -11.62 4.25
N ASP A 38 2.04 -12.00 3.19
CA ASP A 38 3.33 -11.42 2.81
C ASP A 38 3.13 -10.59 1.52
N SER A 39 4.01 -9.62 1.30
CA SER A 39 4.11 -8.87 0.04
C SER A 39 4.06 -9.77 -1.20
N GLU A 40 4.65 -10.96 -1.15
CA GLU A 40 4.70 -11.90 -2.27
C GLU A 40 3.35 -12.57 -2.56
N SER A 41 2.40 -12.60 -1.60
CA SER A 41 1.11 -13.30 -1.71
C SER A 41 -0.11 -12.38 -1.86
N VAL A 42 0.11 -11.08 -2.10
CA VAL A 42 -0.95 -10.11 -2.35
C VAL A 42 -1.71 -10.44 -3.63
N THR A 43 -3.03 -10.33 -3.56
CA THR A 43 -3.96 -10.54 -4.67
C THR A 43 -4.91 -9.36 -4.79
N ARG A 44 -5.64 -9.27 -5.92
CA ARG A 44 -6.57 -8.17 -6.19
C ARG A 44 -7.67 -8.04 -5.12
N VAL A 45 -8.09 -9.15 -4.50
CA VAL A 45 -9.12 -9.14 -3.46
C VAL A 45 -8.65 -8.52 -2.14
N ASP A 46 -7.33 -8.36 -1.95
CA ASP A 46 -6.76 -7.74 -0.75
C ASP A 46 -6.67 -6.22 -0.85
N LEU A 47 -6.68 -5.68 -2.08
CA LEU A 47 -6.48 -4.26 -2.36
C LEU A 47 -7.45 -3.34 -1.61
N PRO A 48 -8.76 -3.65 -1.45
CA PRO A 48 -9.66 -2.80 -0.68
C PRO A 48 -9.23 -2.63 0.78
N VAL A 49 -8.86 -3.73 1.45
CA VAL A 49 -8.44 -3.70 2.86
C VAL A 49 -7.09 -3.01 3.01
N ILE A 50 -6.14 -3.27 2.10
CA ILE A 50 -4.84 -2.60 2.10
C ILE A 50 -5.02 -1.08 1.90
N ALA A 51 -5.87 -0.66 0.96
CA ALA A 51 -6.16 0.74 0.72
C ALA A 51 -6.77 1.43 1.96
N ASP A 52 -7.75 0.80 2.61
CA ASP A 52 -8.38 1.33 3.82
C ASP A 52 -7.35 1.55 4.93
N ASN A 53 -6.48 0.56 5.15
CA ASN A 53 -5.45 0.68 6.17
C ASN A 53 -4.42 1.76 5.82
N LEU A 54 -3.97 1.84 4.56
CA LEU A 54 -3.05 2.89 4.09
C LEU A 54 -3.66 4.28 4.30
N SER A 55 -4.96 4.46 4.03
CA SER A 55 -5.63 5.73 4.29
C SER A 55 -5.57 6.14 5.76
N GLN A 56 -5.70 5.19 6.68
CA GLN A 56 -5.61 5.47 8.13
C GLN A 56 -4.17 5.73 8.56
N GLN A 57 -3.23 4.89 8.11
CA GLN A 57 -1.82 4.97 8.45
C GLN A 57 -1.21 6.30 8.00
N LEU A 58 -1.50 6.71 6.76
CA LEU A 58 -0.87 7.87 6.13
C LEU A 58 -1.50 9.19 6.55
N LYS A 59 -2.72 9.19 7.10
CA LYS A 59 -3.48 10.40 7.45
C LYS A 59 -2.71 11.39 8.31
N LEU A 60 -1.93 10.91 9.28
CA LEU A 60 -1.13 11.76 10.17
C LEU A 60 0.20 12.23 9.54
N VAL A 61 0.67 11.55 8.51
CA VAL A 61 1.95 11.84 7.84
C VAL A 61 1.75 12.85 6.72
N VAL A 62 0.69 12.71 5.93
CA VAL A 62 0.50 13.47 4.69
C VAL A 62 -0.82 14.24 4.63
N GLY A 63 -1.62 14.17 5.69
CA GLY A 63 -2.95 14.76 5.75
C GLY A 63 -4.06 13.86 5.17
N PRO A 64 -5.33 14.12 5.53
CA PRO A 64 -6.46 13.27 5.18
C PRO A 64 -6.72 13.16 3.67
N ASP A 65 -6.62 14.27 2.94
CA ASP A 65 -6.96 14.31 1.52
C ASP A 65 -5.98 13.49 0.69
N LEU A 66 -4.68 13.67 0.93
CA LEU A 66 -3.63 12.96 0.21
C LEU A 66 -3.60 11.47 0.56
N ALA A 67 -3.87 11.12 1.83
CA ALA A 67 -4.00 9.72 2.26
C ALA A 67 -5.20 9.03 1.59
N SER A 68 -6.35 9.71 1.50
CA SER A 68 -7.54 9.19 0.83
C SER A 68 -7.31 9.01 -0.67
N ALA A 69 -6.65 9.97 -1.33
CA ALA A 69 -6.30 9.88 -2.75
C ALA A 69 -5.33 8.72 -3.04
N ALA A 70 -4.33 8.50 -2.17
CA ALA A 70 -3.41 7.38 -2.27
C ALA A 70 -4.15 6.03 -2.17
N ALA A 71 -5.01 5.90 -1.16
CA ALA A 71 -5.82 4.70 -0.97
C ALA A 71 -6.72 4.43 -2.18
N GLN A 72 -7.35 5.46 -2.75
CA GLN A 72 -8.19 5.32 -3.93
C GLN A 72 -7.39 4.77 -5.13
N ARG A 73 -6.19 5.30 -5.38
CA ARG A 73 -5.29 4.77 -6.44
C ARG A 73 -4.92 3.31 -6.21
N VAL A 74 -4.72 2.89 -4.96
CA VAL A 74 -4.45 1.48 -4.62
C VAL A 74 -5.66 0.59 -4.93
N ARG A 75 -6.89 1.04 -4.64
CA ARG A 75 -8.11 0.28 -5.00
C ARG A 75 -8.24 0.11 -6.52
N GLU A 76 -7.83 1.10 -7.28
CA GLU A 76 -7.89 1.10 -8.76
C GLU A 76 -6.83 0.22 -9.44
N LEU A 77 -5.91 -0.39 -8.68
CA LEU A 77 -4.99 -1.42 -9.20
C LEU A 77 -5.71 -2.76 -9.50
N ALA A 78 -6.96 -2.91 -9.05
CA ALA A 78 -7.80 -4.10 -9.18
C ALA A 78 -8.32 -4.36 -10.59
#